data_AF-A0A0G4LP53-F1
#
_entry.id   AF-A0A0G4LP53-F1
#
_cell.length_a   1.000
_cell.length_b   1.000
_cell.length_c   1.000
_cell.angle_alpha   90.00
_cell.angle_beta   90.00
_cell.angle_gamma   90.00
#
_symmetry.space_group_name_H-M   'P 1'
#
loop_
_entity.id
_entity.type
_entity.pdbx_description
1 polymer ?
#
loop_
_entity_poly.entity_id
_entity_poly.type
_entity_poly.pdbx_seq_one_letter_code
_entity_poly.pdbx_strand_id
1 'polypeptide(L)'
;MIACVTPAEFHLSETLNTVQYAQRARAIQSKPRIQQVEEGDKQAIIDRLKAEVTFLRDQIRNAERGGGDRRTPGTEGGRSERQNERETELQNQLLDVQETYTTLSQRHAKLIAEMAKARDAEQAGNEENDDALGDSATERLNRSNSFAQAVEQVVLEYEKTIRSLEQSLSSTRGTLSSTETNLLEKETKCAYVETINTQLQARLQKLMDREASTENYLHDLEAKLDGHTSGEEKNATIIIELRKEISRVRENEASCEDYISTLEERLAEADQDAELMQ
;
A
#
# COMPACT_ATOMS: atom_id res chain seq x y z
N MET A 1 -45.10 -14.65 13.21
CA MET A 1 -45.00 -13.54 14.18
C MET A 1 -46.41 -13.20 14.61
N ILE A 2 -46.66 -13.04 15.92
CA ILE A 2 -47.98 -12.73 16.49
C ILE A 2 -47.84 -11.43 17.28
N ALA A 3 -48.76 -10.49 17.07
CA ALA A 3 -48.81 -9.24 17.80
C ALA A 3 -49.79 -9.36 18.97
N CYS A 4 -49.34 -9.12 20.19
CA CYS A 4 -50.18 -9.10 21.38
C CYS A 4 -50.61 -7.67 21.66
N VAL A 5 -51.92 -7.45 21.75
CA VAL A 5 -52.51 -6.12 22.03
C VAL A 5 -53.42 -6.22 23.24
N THR A 6 -53.45 -5.17 24.05
CA THR A 6 -54.33 -5.09 25.22
C THR A 6 -55.50 -4.15 24.91
N PRO A 7 -56.75 -4.56 25.08
CA PRO A 7 -57.93 -3.76 24.69
C PRO A 7 -58.23 -2.59 25.62
N ALA A 8 -57.40 -2.35 26.62
CA ALA A 8 -57.62 -1.29 27.60
C ALA A 8 -57.24 0.08 27.03
N GLU A 9 -58.10 1.07 27.23
CA GLU A 9 -58.02 2.39 26.58
C GLU A 9 -56.74 3.17 26.95
N PHE A 10 -56.18 2.93 28.13
CA PHE A 10 -54.92 3.55 28.58
C PHE A 10 -53.67 3.02 27.86
N HIS A 11 -53.75 1.87 27.17
CA HIS A 11 -52.66 1.31 26.35
C HIS A 11 -52.92 1.45 24.84
N LEU A 12 -53.78 2.40 24.44
CA LEU A 12 -54.14 2.61 23.05
C LEU A 12 -52.93 2.98 22.18
N SER A 13 -52.03 3.81 22.70
CA SER A 13 -50.82 4.25 21.98
C SER A 13 -49.85 3.10 21.73
N GLU A 14 -49.63 2.25 22.72
CA GLU A 14 -48.79 1.04 22.60
C GLU A 14 -49.40 0.03 21.64
N THR A 15 -50.72 -0.16 21.72
CA THR A 15 -51.48 -1.02 20.81
C THR A 15 -51.37 -0.54 19.36
N LEU A 16 -51.50 0.77 19.12
CA LEU A 16 -51.37 1.36 17.79
C LEU A 16 -49.97 1.17 17.21
N ASN A 17 -48.93 1.41 18.01
CA ASN A 17 -47.54 1.20 17.60
C ASN A 17 -47.25 -0.27 17.26
N THR A 18 -47.78 -1.20 18.08
CA THR A 18 -47.64 -2.65 17.86
C THR A 18 -48.30 -3.09 16.54
N VAL A 19 -49.48 -2.55 16.23
CA VAL A 19 -50.19 -2.83 14.97
C VAL A 19 -49.44 -2.26 13.77
N GLN A 20 -48.92 -1.03 13.86
CA GLN A 20 -48.12 -0.42 12.78
C GLN A 20 -46.86 -1.23 12.47
N TYR A 21 -46.16 -1.72 13.50
CA TYR A 21 -45.00 -2.57 13.31
C TYR A 21 -45.38 -3.90 12.63
N ALA A 22 -46.46 -4.53 13.07
CA ALA A 22 -46.97 -5.76 12.44
C ALA A 22 -47.34 -5.55 10.96
N GLN A 23 -47.92 -4.40 10.61
CA GLN A 23 -48.22 -4.04 9.23
C GLN A 23 -46.95 -3.88 8.38
N ARG A 24 -45.92 -3.20 8.90
CA ARG A 24 -44.62 -3.06 8.21
C ARG A 24 -43.95 -4.42 8.04
N ALA A 25 -43.95 -5.27 9.06
CA ALA A 25 -43.37 -6.60 9.02
C ALA A 25 -44.07 -7.50 7.97
N ARG A 26 -45.40 -7.40 7.84
CA ARG A 26 -46.16 -8.10 6.81
C ARG A 26 -45.80 -7.65 5.38
N ALA A 27 -45.34 -6.41 5.21
CA ALA A 27 -44.92 -5.87 3.91
C ALA A 27 -43.50 -6.33 3.50
N ILE A 28 -42.75 -6.97 4.39
CA ILE A 28 -41.42 -7.51 4.07
C ILE A 28 -41.58 -8.76 3.22
N GLN A 29 -41.23 -8.67 1.94
CA GLN A 29 -41.15 -9.82 1.04
C GLN A 29 -39.70 -10.33 0.99
N SER A 30 -39.42 -11.45 1.64
CA SER A 30 -38.14 -12.15 1.49
C SER A 30 -38.09 -12.88 0.15
N LYS A 31 -37.65 -12.20 -0.92
CA LYS A 31 -37.26 -12.88 -2.15
C LYS A 31 -35.89 -13.53 -1.91
N PRO A 32 -35.75 -14.87 -2.00
CA PRO A 32 -34.44 -15.49 -1.92
C PRO A 32 -33.64 -15.06 -3.14
N ARG A 33 -32.65 -14.19 -2.93
CA ARG A 33 -31.70 -13.80 -3.95
C ARG A 33 -30.68 -14.95 -4.03
N ILE A 34 -30.86 -15.84 -5.00
CA ILE A 34 -29.82 -16.84 -5.31
C ILE A 34 -28.62 -16.04 -5.80
N GLN A 35 -27.61 -15.92 -4.94
CA GLN A 35 -26.31 -15.39 -5.32
C GLN A 35 -25.70 -16.42 -6.27
N GLN A 36 -25.93 -16.27 -7.58
CA GLN A 36 -25.10 -16.94 -8.58
C GLN A 36 -23.71 -16.37 -8.37
N VAL A 37 -22.87 -17.10 -7.62
CA VAL A 37 -21.46 -16.79 -7.48
C VAL A 37 -20.89 -16.96 -8.88
N GLU A 38 -20.61 -15.84 -9.54
CA GLU A 38 -20.02 -15.82 -10.88
C GLU A 38 -18.77 -16.73 -10.89
N GLU A 39 -18.85 -17.85 -11.61
CA GLU A 39 -17.74 -18.79 -11.75
C GLU A 39 -16.50 -18.12 -12.37
N GLY A 40 -16.69 -17.00 -13.07
CA GLY A 40 -15.63 -16.17 -13.65
C GLY A 40 -14.66 -15.62 -12.61
N ASP A 41 -15.13 -15.17 -11.44
CA ASP A 41 -14.25 -14.65 -10.39
C ASP A 41 -13.37 -15.75 -9.79
N LYS A 42 -13.94 -16.95 -9.59
CA LYS A 42 -13.17 -18.10 -9.08
C LYS A 42 -12.12 -18.55 -10.09
N GLN A 43 -12.48 -18.60 -11.37
CA GLN A 43 -11.56 -19.01 -12.43
C GLN A 43 -10.43 -17.99 -12.62
N ALA A 44 -10.74 -16.69 -12.60
CA ALA A 44 -9.74 -15.63 -12.65
C ALA A 44 -8.79 -15.64 -11.44
N ILE A 45 -9.32 -15.91 -10.25
CA ILE A 45 -8.51 -16.08 -9.03
C ILE A 45 -7.61 -17.32 -9.16
N ILE A 46 -8.14 -18.44 -9.65
CA ILE A 46 -7.37 -19.67 -9.86
C ILE A 46 -6.24 -19.45 -10.88
N ASP A 47 -6.51 -18.74 -11.98
CA ASP A 47 -5.51 -18.50 -13.02
C ASP A 47 -4.45 -17.49 -12.55
N ARG A 48 -4.82 -16.48 -11.76
CA ARG A 48 -3.88 -15.59 -11.07
C ARG A 48 -2.99 -16.35 -10.08
N LEU A 49 -3.57 -17.21 -9.25
CA LEU A 49 -2.83 -18.01 -8.28
C LEU A 49 -1.89 -19.01 -8.96
N LYS A 50 -2.31 -19.60 -10.08
CA LYS A 50 -1.43 -20.46 -10.90
C LYS A 50 -0.25 -19.68 -11.48
N ALA A 51 -0.49 -18.47 -12.01
CA ALA A 51 0.55 -17.60 -12.52
C ALA A 51 1.54 -17.19 -11.42
N GLU A 52 1.05 -16.89 -10.23
CA GLU A 52 1.87 -16.57 -9.05
C GLU A 52 2.69 -17.78 -8.58
N VAL A 53 2.09 -18.97 -8.55
CA VAL A 53 2.82 -20.21 -8.22
C VAL A 53 3.91 -20.51 -9.27
N THR A 54 3.66 -20.27 -10.56
CA THR A 54 4.70 -20.42 -11.59
C THR A 54 5.81 -19.40 -11.43
N PHE A 55 5.47 -18.14 -11.12
CA PHE A 55 6.43 -17.08 -10.88
C PHE A 55 7.33 -17.38 -9.68
N LEU A 56 6.74 -17.80 -8.56
CA LEU A 56 7.49 -18.17 -7.35
C LEU A 56 8.36 -19.41 -7.58
N ARG A 57 7.88 -20.40 -8.33
CA ARG A 57 8.68 -21.58 -8.71
C ARG A 57 9.86 -21.21 -9.61
N ASP A 58 9.69 -20.27 -10.54
CA ASP A 58 10.79 -19.75 -11.36
C ASP A 58 11.73 -18.86 -10.54
N GLN A 59 11.22 -18.08 -9.59
CA GLN A 59 12.04 -17.28 -8.69
C GLN A 59 12.91 -18.15 -7.78
N ILE A 60 12.35 -19.24 -7.23
CA ILE A 60 13.10 -20.23 -6.46
C ILE A 60 14.13 -20.93 -7.36
N ARG A 61 13.74 -21.37 -8.56
CA ARG A 61 14.67 -22.00 -9.52
C ARG A 61 15.81 -21.06 -9.92
N ASN A 62 15.51 -19.77 -10.09
CA ASN A 62 16.50 -18.75 -10.44
C ASN A 62 17.37 -18.35 -9.24
N ALA A 63 16.84 -18.39 -8.01
CA ALA A 63 17.61 -18.19 -6.79
C ALA A 63 18.53 -19.38 -6.49
N GLU A 64 18.05 -20.61 -6.72
CA GLU A 64 18.82 -21.85 -6.60
C GLU A 64 19.91 -21.96 -7.68
N ARG A 65 19.66 -21.44 -8.89
CA ARG A 65 20.67 -21.32 -9.96
C ARG A 65 21.54 -20.06 -9.86
N GLY A 66 21.14 -19.09 -9.04
CA GLY A 66 21.69 -17.74 -8.95
C GLY A 66 22.55 -17.48 -7.71
N GLY A 67 23.11 -18.52 -7.08
CA GLY A 67 24.13 -18.41 -6.01
C GLY A 67 25.46 -17.80 -6.45
N GLY A 68 25.48 -16.97 -7.50
CA GLY A 68 26.65 -16.29 -7.99
C GLY A 68 26.25 -15.11 -8.87
N ASP A 69 26.37 -13.91 -8.30
CA ASP A 69 26.63 -12.64 -8.99
C ASP A 69 25.85 -12.38 -10.30
N ARG A 70 24.79 -11.57 -10.25
CA ARG A 70 24.64 -10.32 -11.04
C ARG A 70 23.20 -9.79 -11.16
N ARG A 71 23.04 -8.52 -10.77
CA ARG A 71 22.51 -7.38 -11.53
C ARG A 71 21.26 -7.59 -12.39
N THR A 72 20.19 -6.86 -12.04
CA THR A 72 19.24 -6.27 -13.01
C THR A 72 19.00 -4.79 -12.70
N PRO A 73 18.88 -3.91 -13.72
CA PRO A 73 18.87 -2.45 -13.55
C PRO A 73 17.47 -1.84 -13.54
N GLY A 74 17.31 -0.74 -12.79
CA GLY A 74 16.12 0.11 -12.73
C GLY A 74 15.16 -0.34 -11.62
N THR A 75 14.88 0.41 -10.55
CA THR A 75 14.66 1.87 -10.49
C THR A 75 14.72 2.35 -9.02
N GLU A 76 15.78 2.02 -8.26
CA GLU A 76 15.95 2.47 -6.85
C GLU A 76 17.44 2.72 -6.46
N GLY A 77 18.23 3.28 -7.37
CA GLY A 77 19.70 3.40 -7.23
C GLY A 77 20.19 4.07 -5.94
N GLY A 78 19.44 5.01 -5.35
CA GLY A 78 19.92 5.75 -4.18
C GLY A 78 19.83 5.03 -2.83
N ARG A 79 19.02 3.97 -2.71
CA ARG A 79 18.86 3.24 -1.42
C ARG A 79 19.65 1.95 -1.37
N SER A 80 19.68 1.20 -2.47
CA SER A 80 20.44 -0.05 -2.56
C SER A 80 21.95 0.20 -2.59
N GLU A 81 22.44 1.27 -3.26
CA GLU A 81 23.86 1.63 -3.23
C GLU A 81 24.33 2.00 -1.83
N ARG A 82 23.57 2.82 -1.09
CA ARG A 82 23.90 3.16 0.32
C ARG A 82 23.89 1.95 1.25
N GLN A 83 22.99 0.98 0.99
CA GLN A 83 22.93 -0.24 1.77
C GLN A 83 24.13 -1.15 1.47
N ASN A 84 24.52 -1.26 0.20
CA ASN A 84 25.74 -1.98 -0.21
C ASN A 84 27.01 -1.31 0.31
N GLU A 85 27.11 0.02 0.22
CA GLU A 85 28.24 0.79 0.76
C GLU A 85 28.39 0.54 2.25
N ARG A 86 27.28 0.62 3.00
CA ARG A 86 27.28 0.34 4.43
C ARG A 86 27.63 -1.12 4.75
N GLU A 87 27.19 -2.07 3.93
CA GLU A 87 27.54 -3.48 4.08
C GLU A 87 29.03 -3.71 3.81
N THR A 88 29.59 -3.08 2.78
CA THR A 88 31.04 -3.16 2.48
C THR A 88 31.89 -2.47 3.56
N GLU A 89 31.44 -1.35 4.12
CA GLU A 89 32.09 -0.69 5.25
C GLU A 89 32.07 -1.58 6.51
N LEU A 90 30.95 -2.24 6.79
CA LEU A 90 30.84 -3.18 7.91
C LEU A 90 31.72 -4.41 7.71
N GLN A 91 31.81 -4.94 6.48
CA GLN A 91 32.72 -6.04 6.16
C GLN A 91 34.19 -5.64 6.34
N ASN A 92 34.56 -4.45 5.89
CA ASN A 92 35.92 -3.92 6.09
C ASN A 92 36.24 -3.72 7.58
N GLN A 93 35.31 -3.15 8.37
CA GLN A 93 35.49 -3.03 9.82
C GLN A 93 35.63 -4.37 10.51
N LEU A 94 34.90 -5.40 10.06
CA LEU A 94 35.02 -6.76 10.59
C LEU A 94 36.40 -7.35 10.29
N LEU A 95 36.92 -7.10 9.08
CA LEU A 95 38.26 -7.52 8.68
C LEU A 95 39.34 -6.84 9.54
N ASP A 96 39.24 -5.53 9.73
CA ASP A 96 40.15 -4.73 10.57
C ASP A 96 40.12 -5.23 12.03
N VAL A 97 38.94 -5.53 12.56
CA VAL A 97 38.78 -6.08 13.92
C VAL A 97 39.37 -7.49 14.03
N GLN A 98 39.22 -8.32 13.00
CA GLN A 98 39.84 -9.64 12.97
C GLN A 98 41.37 -9.56 12.91
N GLU A 99 41.93 -8.65 12.11
CA GLU A 99 43.38 -8.45 12.02
C GLU A 99 43.94 -7.88 13.33
N THR A 100 43.29 -6.88 13.92
CA THR A 100 43.69 -6.32 15.21
C THR A 100 43.58 -7.33 16.35
N TYR A 101 42.55 -8.18 16.38
CA TYR A 101 42.45 -9.28 17.35
C TYR A 101 43.56 -10.31 17.15
N THR A 102 43.89 -10.65 15.90
CA THR A 102 44.96 -11.62 15.59
C THR A 102 46.32 -11.09 16.01
N THR A 103 46.63 -9.82 15.72
CA THR A 103 47.89 -9.18 16.13
C THR A 103 47.99 -9.03 17.64
N LEU A 104 46.89 -8.70 18.33
CA LEU A 104 46.82 -8.64 19.78
C LEU A 104 47.03 -10.03 20.41
N SER A 105 46.38 -11.07 19.89
CA SER A 105 46.56 -12.46 20.31
C SER A 105 48.02 -12.90 20.15
N GLN A 106 48.68 -12.55 19.05
CA GLN A 106 50.10 -12.84 18.84
C GLN A 106 51.01 -12.10 19.84
N ARG A 107 50.71 -10.83 20.17
CA ARG A 107 51.44 -10.09 21.21
C ARG A 107 51.24 -10.72 22.59
N HIS A 108 50.01 -11.14 22.91
CA HIS A 108 49.73 -11.86 24.15
C HIS A 108 50.51 -13.17 24.23
N ALA A 109 50.54 -13.96 23.16
CA ALA A 109 51.34 -15.18 23.12
C ALA A 109 52.84 -14.91 23.33
N LYS A 110 53.38 -13.83 22.75
CA LYS A 110 54.78 -13.41 22.98
C LYS A 110 55.03 -12.96 24.41
N LEU A 111 54.14 -12.15 24.98
CA LEU A 111 54.27 -11.67 26.37
C LEU A 111 54.19 -12.84 27.36
N ILE A 112 53.30 -13.80 27.14
CA ILE A 112 53.20 -15.03 27.96
C ILE A 112 54.50 -15.83 27.85
N ALA A 113 55.07 -15.96 26.65
CA ALA A 113 56.35 -16.64 26.46
C ALA A 113 57.52 -15.89 27.12
N GLU A 114 57.52 -14.56 27.11
CA GLU A 114 58.53 -13.75 27.82
C GLU A 114 58.37 -13.84 29.33
N MET A 115 57.15 -13.82 29.86
CA MET A 115 56.90 -14.04 31.30
C MET A 115 57.33 -15.43 31.76
N ALA A 116 57.09 -16.46 30.95
CA ALA A 116 57.58 -17.80 31.23
C ALA A 116 59.12 -17.86 31.26
N LYS A 117 59.78 -17.25 30.27
CA LYS A 117 61.26 -17.16 30.23
C LYS A 117 61.83 -16.34 31.38
N ALA A 118 61.21 -15.22 31.75
CA ALA A 118 61.64 -14.40 32.87
C ALA A 118 61.51 -15.15 34.19
N ARG A 119 60.43 -15.91 34.37
CA ARG A 119 60.27 -16.79 35.53
C ARG A 119 61.32 -17.90 35.59
N ASP A 120 61.63 -18.54 34.47
CA ASP A 120 62.69 -19.56 34.40
C ASP A 120 64.08 -18.96 34.68
N ALA A 121 64.34 -17.73 34.22
CA ALA A 121 65.58 -17.00 34.49
C ALA A 121 65.69 -16.53 35.95
N GLU A 122 64.59 -16.08 36.57
CA GLU A 122 64.55 -15.76 38.00
C GLU A 122 64.74 -17.01 38.86
N GLN A 123 64.14 -18.15 38.47
CA GLN A 123 64.32 -19.43 39.15
C GLN A 123 65.80 -19.86 39.13
N ALA A 124 66.47 -19.75 37.98
CA ALA A 124 67.90 -20.05 37.84
C ALA A 124 68.80 -19.04 38.59
N GLY A 125 68.45 -17.76 38.59
CA GLY A 125 69.18 -16.72 39.31
C GLY A 125 69.01 -16.78 40.84
N ASN A 126 67.91 -17.37 41.33
CA ASN A 126 67.69 -17.60 42.77
C ASN A 126 68.51 -18.79 43.30
N GLU A 127 68.81 -19.79 42.46
CA GLU A 127 69.66 -20.93 42.82
C GLU A 127 71.14 -20.53 42.98
N GLU A 128 71.62 -19.51 42.25
CA GLU A 128 73.00 -18.99 42.40
C GLU A 128 73.18 -17.98 43.55
N ASN A 129 72.11 -17.32 44.01
CA ASN A 129 72.16 -16.26 45.03
C ASN A 129 71.88 -16.75 46.47
N ASP A 130 71.55 -18.03 46.66
CA ASP A 130 71.23 -18.58 47.98
C ASP A 130 72.49 -18.84 48.85
N ASP A 131 73.69 -18.81 48.24
CA ASP A 131 74.96 -19.17 48.91
C ASP A 131 75.71 -17.98 49.53
N ALA A 132 75.24 -16.73 49.37
CA ALA A 132 76.02 -15.53 49.73
C ALA A 132 75.40 -14.50 50.70
N LEU A 133 74.11 -14.59 51.08
CA LEU A 133 73.42 -13.51 51.81
C LEU A 133 72.63 -14.02 53.03
N GLY A 134 73.37 -14.45 54.06
CA GLY A 134 72.82 -14.89 55.35
C GLY A 134 72.27 -13.78 56.26
N ASP A 135 72.35 -12.51 55.85
CA ASP A 135 71.73 -11.40 56.56
C ASP A 135 70.49 -10.94 55.79
N SER A 136 69.33 -10.99 56.46
CA SER A 136 68.02 -10.54 55.98
C SER A 136 67.10 -11.52 55.23
N ALA A 137 66.96 -12.75 55.75
CA ALA A 137 65.76 -13.56 55.49
C ALA A 137 64.46 -12.75 55.76
N THR A 138 64.51 -11.84 56.74
CA THR A 138 63.45 -10.89 57.10
C THR A 138 63.20 -9.79 56.06
N GLU A 139 64.19 -9.15 55.41
CA GLU A 139 63.88 -8.22 54.29
C GLU A 139 63.43 -8.94 53.03
N ARG A 140 63.87 -10.17 52.77
CA ARG A 140 63.33 -10.96 51.65
C ARG A 140 61.86 -11.26 51.88
N LEU A 141 61.50 -11.64 53.10
CA LEU A 141 60.11 -11.87 53.50
C LEU A 141 59.28 -10.57 53.44
N ASN A 142 59.80 -9.45 53.94
CA ASN A 142 59.11 -8.17 53.89
C ASN A 142 58.94 -7.63 52.46
N ARG A 143 59.93 -7.80 51.57
CA ARG A 143 59.79 -7.46 50.14
C ARG A 143 58.78 -8.36 49.43
N SER A 144 58.79 -9.66 49.72
CA SER A 144 57.78 -10.60 49.20
C SER A 144 56.37 -10.23 49.65
N ASN A 145 56.20 -9.87 50.92
CA ASN A 145 54.90 -9.47 51.47
C ASN A 145 54.41 -8.14 50.89
N SER A 146 55.31 -7.15 50.73
CA SER A 146 55.00 -5.89 50.06
C SER A 146 54.64 -6.08 48.58
N PHE A 147 55.33 -6.97 47.88
CA PHE A 147 55.02 -7.31 46.48
C PHE A 147 53.68 -8.02 46.37
N ALA A 148 53.42 -9.00 47.24
CA ALA A 148 52.13 -9.69 47.32
C ALA A 148 50.97 -8.71 47.54
N GLN A 149 51.16 -7.73 48.44
CA GLN A 149 50.16 -6.71 48.72
C GLN A 149 49.94 -5.74 47.54
N ALA A 150 50.99 -5.39 46.80
CA ALA A 150 50.89 -4.59 45.58
C ALA A 150 50.19 -5.36 44.45
N VAL A 151 50.48 -6.65 44.29
CA VAL A 151 49.79 -7.53 43.33
C VAL A 151 48.31 -7.69 43.70
N GLU A 152 48.00 -7.86 44.98
CA GLU A 152 46.61 -7.95 45.47
C GLU A 152 45.81 -6.67 45.16
N GLN A 153 46.41 -5.48 45.34
CA GLN A 153 45.80 -4.21 44.94
C GLN A 153 45.50 -4.16 43.43
N VAL A 154 46.45 -4.59 42.60
CA VAL A 154 46.26 -4.61 41.14
C VAL A 154 45.17 -5.61 40.74
N VAL A 155 45.13 -6.78 41.36
CA VAL A 155 44.07 -7.78 41.13
C VAL A 155 42.70 -7.23 41.53
N LEU A 156 42.59 -6.51 42.66
CA LEU A 156 41.35 -5.86 43.09
C LEU A 156 40.85 -4.81 42.09
N GLU A 157 41.75 -3.99 41.53
CA GLU A 157 41.38 -3.03 40.48
C GLU A 157 40.94 -3.74 39.19
N TYR A 158 41.61 -4.84 38.81
CA TYR A 158 41.15 -5.66 37.68
C TYR A 158 39.79 -6.31 37.93
N GLU A 159 39.54 -6.87 39.11
CA GLU A 159 38.22 -7.40 39.45
C GLU A 159 37.14 -6.32 39.38
N LYS A 160 37.44 -5.11 39.86
CA LYS A 160 36.51 -3.98 39.81
C LYS A 160 36.20 -3.55 38.38
N THR A 161 37.22 -3.46 37.53
CA THR A 161 37.03 -3.15 36.10
C THR A 161 36.26 -4.24 35.37
N ILE A 162 36.54 -5.52 35.64
CA ILE A 162 35.78 -6.65 35.07
C ILE A 162 34.31 -6.56 35.49
N ARG A 163 34.01 -6.37 36.78
CA ARG A 163 32.62 -6.21 37.25
C ARG A 163 31.91 -5.03 36.60
N SER A 164 32.60 -3.90 36.43
CA SER A 164 32.05 -2.72 35.74
C SER A 164 31.77 -2.99 34.26
N LEU A 165 32.64 -3.73 33.59
CA LEU A 165 32.46 -4.14 32.19
C LEU A 165 31.32 -5.14 32.05
N GLU A 166 31.22 -6.12 32.96
CA GLU A 166 30.12 -7.08 33.00
C GLU A 166 28.76 -6.40 33.23
N GLN A 167 28.70 -5.43 34.15
CA GLN A 167 27.49 -4.64 34.38
C GLN A 167 27.13 -3.81 33.15
N SER A 168 28.10 -3.15 32.52
CA SER A 168 27.87 -2.36 31.31
C SER A 168 27.38 -3.24 30.17
N LEU A 169 27.97 -4.43 30.01
CA LEU A 169 27.61 -5.41 28.99
C LEU A 169 26.22 -6.02 29.25
N SER A 170 25.88 -6.27 30.50
CA SER A 170 24.52 -6.68 30.90
C SER A 170 23.50 -5.58 30.56
N SER A 171 23.82 -4.32 30.88
CA SER A 171 22.97 -3.18 30.57
C SER A 171 22.78 -3.00 29.07
N THR A 172 23.85 -3.08 28.27
CA THR A 172 23.76 -2.92 26.81
C THR A 172 22.97 -4.06 26.16
N ARG A 173 23.13 -5.30 26.64
CA ARG A 173 22.30 -6.43 26.21
C ARG A 173 20.82 -6.20 26.53
N GLY A 174 20.50 -5.69 27.72
CA GLY A 174 19.14 -5.34 28.10
C GLY A 174 18.54 -4.25 27.20
N THR A 175 19.29 -3.18 26.94
CA THR A 175 18.84 -2.11 26.03
C THR A 175 18.66 -2.62 24.61
N LEU A 176 19.59 -3.45 24.12
CA LEU A 176 19.52 -4.03 22.77
C LEU A 176 18.26 -4.87 22.60
N SER A 177 18.00 -5.79 23.54
CA SER A 177 16.79 -6.63 23.53
C SER A 177 15.50 -5.80 23.54
N SER A 178 15.46 -4.72 24.33
CA SER A 178 14.32 -3.79 24.34
C SER A 178 14.15 -3.07 22.99
N THR A 179 15.25 -2.61 22.38
CA THR A 179 15.20 -1.95 21.07
C THR A 179 14.82 -2.91 19.95
N GLU A 180 15.28 -4.16 19.98
CA GLU A 180 14.89 -5.21 19.02
C GLU A 180 13.40 -5.52 19.11
N THR A 181 12.87 -5.64 20.33
CA THR A 181 11.43 -5.87 20.55
C THR A 181 10.60 -4.70 20.00
N ASN A 182 11.02 -3.46 20.29
CA ASN A 182 10.37 -2.26 19.76
C ASN A 182 10.45 -2.20 18.22
N LEU A 183 11.57 -2.60 17.63
CA LEU A 183 11.73 -2.63 16.17
C LEU A 183 10.77 -3.62 15.52
N LEU A 184 10.69 -4.86 16.04
CA LEU A 184 9.75 -5.88 15.57
C LEU A 184 8.28 -5.42 15.66
N GLU A 185 7.91 -4.73 16.75
CA GLU A 185 6.58 -4.14 16.86
C GLU A 185 6.31 -3.03 15.82
N LYS A 186 7.34 -2.26 15.45
CA LYS A 186 7.21 -1.21 14.43
C LYS A 186 7.14 -1.83 13.03
N GLU A 187 7.91 -2.87 12.75
CA GLU A 187 7.87 -3.60 11.47
C GLU A 187 6.51 -4.24 11.23
N THR A 188 5.95 -4.91 12.24
CA THR A 188 4.60 -5.50 12.16
C THR A 188 3.52 -4.44 11.93
N LYS A 189 3.60 -3.29 12.62
CA LYS A 189 2.70 -2.14 12.37
C LYS A 189 2.87 -1.58 10.96
N CYS A 190 4.09 -1.48 10.44
CA CYS A 190 4.37 -1.00 9.10
C CYS A 190 3.74 -1.92 8.04
N ALA A 191 3.99 -3.23 8.15
CA ALA A 191 3.40 -4.23 7.27
C ALA A 191 1.86 -4.16 7.28
N TYR A 192 1.24 -4.00 8.46
CA TYR A 192 -0.21 -3.83 8.56
C TYR A 192 -0.70 -2.57 7.84
N VAL A 193 -0.06 -1.42 8.04
CA VAL A 193 -0.43 -0.17 7.36
C VAL A 193 -0.25 -0.29 5.84
N GLU A 194 0.79 -0.97 5.37
CA GLU A 194 1.01 -1.24 3.95
C GLU A 194 -0.11 -2.10 3.35
N THR A 195 -0.57 -3.13 4.05
CA THR A 195 -1.71 -3.94 3.59
C THR A 195 -3.00 -3.13 3.50
N ILE A 196 -3.26 -2.21 4.44
CA ILE A 196 -4.42 -1.32 4.35
C ILE A 196 -4.25 -0.35 3.18
N ASN A 197 -3.06 0.22 3.00
CA ASN A 197 -2.81 1.18 1.94
C ASN A 197 -3.02 0.55 0.55
N THR A 198 -2.51 -0.67 0.34
CA THR A 198 -2.74 -1.42 -0.91
C THR A 198 -4.23 -1.73 -1.15
N GLN A 199 -4.99 -2.07 -0.09
CA GLN A 199 -6.45 -2.24 -0.19
C GLN A 199 -7.18 -0.94 -0.54
N LEU A 200 -6.78 0.19 0.06
CA LEU A 200 -7.36 1.50 -0.21
C LEU A 200 -7.03 1.97 -1.64
N GLN A 201 -5.80 1.76 -2.11
CA GLN A 201 -5.40 2.04 -3.49
C GLN A 201 -6.23 1.22 -4.49
N ALA A 202 -6.44 -0.07 -4.23
CA ALA A 202 -7.30 -0.91 -5.07
C ALA A 202 -8.76 -0.43 -5.08
N ARG A 203 -9.27 0.07 -3.94
CA ARG A 203 -10.61 0.63 -3.86
C ARG A 203 -10.74 1.96 -4.61
N LEU A 204 -9.72 2.82 -4.51
CA LEU A 204 -9.66 4.07 -5.27
C LEU A 204 -9.63 3.80 -6.76
N GLN A 205 -8.82 2.84 -7.23
CA GLN A 205 -8.78 2.47 -8.65
C GLN A 205 -10.15 2.06 -9.17
N LYS A 206 -10.87 1.20 -8.44
CA LYS A 206 -12.23 0.79 -8.82
C LYS A 206 -13.22 1.95 -8.89
N LEU A 207 -13.08 2.94 -8.00
CA LEU A 207 -13.94 4.13 -8.04
C LEU A 207 -13.59 5.03 -9.23
N MET A 208 -12.31 5.20 -9.55
CA MET A 208 -11.88 5.94 -10.74
C MET A 208 -12.36 5.26 -12.02
N ASP A 209 -12.23 3.94 -12.14
CA ASP A 209 -12.71 3.20 -13.32
C ASP A 209 -14.24 3.35 -13.48
N ARG A 210 -14.98 3.33 -12.36
CA ARG A 210 -16.42 3.57 -12.35
C ARG A 210 -16.74 5.00 -12.80
N GLU A 211 -16.03 5.99 -12.26
CA GLU A 211 -16.20 7.40 -12.61
C GLU A 211 -15.98 7.63 -14.11
N ALA A 212 -14.87 7.11 -14.66
CA ALA A 212 -14.60 7.16 -16.09
C ALA A 212 -15.70 6.49 -16.93
N SER A 213 -16.24 5.35 -16.48
CA SER A 213 -17.36 4.71 -17.18
C SER A 213 -18.65 5.54 -17.15
N THR A 214 -18.92 6.23 -16.03
CA THR A 214 -20.08 7.11 -15.90
C THR A 214 -19.93 8.39 -16.71
N GLU A 215 -18.72 8.94 -16.81
CA GLU A 215 -18.41 10.12 -17.63
C GLU A 215 -18.57 9.80 -19.12
N ASN A 216 -18.05 8.66 -19.57
CA ASN A 216 -18.26 8.20 -20.95
C ASN A 216 -19.75 8.01 -21.26
N TYR A 217 -20.52 7.41 -20.35
CA TYR A 217 -21.96 7.24 -20.53
C TYR A 217 -22.70 8.58 -20.58
N LEU A 218 -22.26 9.56 -19.78
CA LEU A 218 -22.81 10.91 -19.79
C LEU A 218 -22.53 11.60 -21.11
N HIS A 219 -21.30 11.53 -21.63
CA HIS A 219 -20.95 12.05 -22.96
C HIS A 219 -21.76 11.39 -24.08
N ASP A 220 -22.00 10.07 -24.02
CA ASP A 220 -22.86 9.38 -24.99
C ASP A 220 -24.31 9.89 -24.93
N LEU A 221 -24.82 10.23 -23.74
CA LEU A 221 -26.15 10.81 -23.57
C LEU A 221 -26.22 12.25 -24.08
N GLU A 222 -25.19 13.06 -23.80
CA GLU A 222 -25.07 14.43 -24.31
C GLU A 222 -25.06 14.43 -25.85
N ALA A 223 -24.25 13.57 -26.47
CA ALA A 223 -24.18 13.44 -27.92
C ALA A 223 -25.54 13.04 -28.54
N LYS A 224 -26.29 12.15 -27.88
CA LYS A 224 -27.65 11.77 -28.31
C LYS A 224 -28.64 12.92 -28.19
N LEU A 225 -28.55 13.69 -27.11
CA LEU A 225 -29.43 14.84 -26.87
C LEU A 225 -29.17 15.95 -27.88
N ASP A 226 -27.91 16.26 -28.18
CA ASP A 226 -27.52 17.21 -29.22
C ASP A 226 -28.01 16.75 -30.59
N GLY A 227 -27.89 15.46 -30.90
CA GLY A 227 -28.43 14.87 -32.12
C GLY A 227 -29.95 15.05 -32.26
N HIS A 228 -30.70 14.83 -31.17
CA HIS A 228 -32.15 15.04 -31.15
C HIS A 228 -32.50 16.53 -31.31
N THR A 229 -31.82 17.42 -30.60
CA THR A 229 -32.04 18.87 -30.65
C THR A 229 -31.78 19.41 -32.06
N SER A 230 -30.67 19.02 -32.69
CA SER A 230 -30.38 19.38 -34.08
C SER A 230 -31.40 18.80 -35.07
N GLY A 231 -31.90 17.59 -34.81
CA GLY A 231 -32.98 16.98 -35.62
C GLY A 231 -34.30 17.75 -35.48
N GLU A 232 -34.66 18.16 -34.27
CA GLU A 232 -35.86 18.94 -33.98
C GLU A 232 -35.81 20.32 -34.64
N GLU A 233 -34.67 21.01 -34.57
CA GLU A 233 -34.46 22.29 -35.26
C GLU A 233 -34.63 22.16 -36.78
N LYS A 234 -34.05 21.11 -37.40
CA LYS A 234 -34.22 20.83 -38.83
C LYS A 234 -35.68 20.55 -39.18
N ASN A 235 -36.37 19.76 -38.37
CA ASN A 235 -37.79 19.47 -38.56
C ASN A 235 -38.63 20.75 -38.44
N ALA A 236 -38.33 21.62 -37.48
CA ALA A 236 -38.99 22.91 -37.33
C ALA A 236 -38.78 23.81 -38.57
N THR A 237 -37.57 23.87 -39.12
CA THR A 237 -37.31 24.63 -40.35
C THR A 237 -38.10 24.08 -41.55
N ILE A 238 -38.15 22.76 -41.73
CA ILE A 238 -38.93 22.12 -42.80
C ILE A 238 -40.42 22.43 -42.65
N ILE A 239 -40.96 22.37 -41.43
CA ILE A 239 -42.36 22.71 -41.17
C ILE A 239 -42.65 24.17 -41.54
N ILE A 240 -41.75 25.10 -41.23
CA ILE A 240 -41.90 26.52 -41.59
C ILE A 240 -41.91 26.69 -43.12
N GLU A 241 -40.98 26.04 -43.83
CA GLU A 241 -40.91 26.07 -45.30
C GLU A 241 -42.18 25.49 -45.94
N LEU A 242 -42.65 24.33 -45.47
CA LEU A 242 -43.89 23.72 -45.95
C LEU A 242 -45.11 24.60 -45.70
N ARG A 243 -45.20 25.25 -44.53
CA ARG A 243 -46.28 26.21 -44.23
C ARG A 243 -46.26 27.41 -45.17
N LYS A 244 -45.06 27.91 -45.51
CA LYS A 244 -44.89 28.99 -46.47
C LYS A 244 -45.34 28.56 -47.87
N GLU A 245 -44.97 27.35 -48.29
CA GLU A 245 -45.37 26.83 -49.60
C GLU A 245 -46.89 26.60 -49.68
N ILE A 246 -47.51 26.06 -48.62
CA ILE A 246 -48.98 25.95 -48.52
C ILE A 246 -49.64 27.32 -48.64
N SER A 247 -49.08 28.34 -47.97
CA SER A 247 -49.64 29.70 -48.04
C SER A 247 -49.52 30.27 -49.46
N ARG A 248 -48.38 30.06 -50.14
CA ARG A 248 -48.19 30.47 -51.53
C ARG A 248 -49.14 29.76 -52.49
N VAL A 249 -49.36 28.45 -52.30
CA VAL A 249 -50.33 27.70 -53.11
C VAL A 249 -51.73 28.22 -52.90
N ARG A 250 -52.15 28.52 -51.65
CA ARG A 250 -53.46 29.11 -51.37
C ARG A 250 -53.65 30.50 -51.98
N GLU A 251 -52.62 31.35 -51.95
CA GLU A 251 -52.65 32.66 -52.61
C GLU A 251 -52.77 32.51 -54.14
N ASN A 252 -52.05 31.56 -54.73
CA ASN A 252 -52.16 31.25 -56.15
C ASN A 252 -53.55 30.67 -56.51
N GLU A 253 -54.09 29.78 -55.68
CA GLU A 253 -55.45 29.23 -55.86
C GLU A 253 -56.49 30.35 -55.83
N ALA A 254 -56.43 31.24 -54.84
CA ALA A 254 -57.33 32.41 -54.76
C ALA A 254 -57.19 33.33 -55.99
N SER A 255 -55.96 33.61 -56.43
CA SER A 255 -55.72 34.41 -57.64
C SER A 255 -56.26 33.74 -58.91
N CYS A 256 -56.18 32.41 -59.00
CA CYS A 256 -56.75 31.65 -60.11
C CYS A 256 -58.28 31.64 -60.05
N GLU A 257 -58.88 31.49 -58.87
CA GLU A 257 -60.33 31.58 -58.66
C GLU A 257 -60.87 32.97 -59.06
N ASP A 258 -60.21 34.05 -58.64
CA ASP A 258 -60.56 35.41 -59.06
C ASP A 258 -60.47 35.56 -60.59
N TYR A 259 -59.41 35.04 -61.21
CA TYR A 259 -59.24 35.09 -62.66
C TYR A 259 -60.35 34.29 -63.39
N ILE A 260 -60.68 33.09 -62.91
CA ILE A 260 -61.78 32.28 -63.47
C ILE A 260 -63.10 33.04 -63.34
N SER A 261 -63.40 33.62 -62.18
CA SER A 261 -64.63 34.40 -61.96
C SER A 261 -64.75 35.58 -62.93
N THR A 262 -63.65 36.31 -63.18
CA THR A 262 -63.67 37.41 -64.18
C THR A 262 -63.87 36.92 -65.61
N LEU A 263 -63.38 35.73 -65.95
CA LEU A 263 -63.61 35.13 -67.27
C LEU A 263 -65.05 34.64 -67.41
N GLU A 264 -65.62 34.04 -66.37
CA GLU A 264 -67.01 33.61 -66.31
C GLU A 264 -67.97 34.80 -66.46
N GLU A 265 -67.70 35.93 -65.79
CA GLU A 265 -68.47 37.16 -65.92
C GLU A 265 -68.43 37.69 -67.36
N ARG A 266 -67.24 37.78 -67.96
CA ARG A 266 -67.08 38.20 -69.37
C ARG A 266 -67.76 37.27 -70.37
N LEU A 267 -67.72 35.96 -70.11
CA LEU A 267 -68.40 34.97 -70.95
C LEU A 267 -69.92 35.17 -70.86
N ALA A 268 -70.46 35.36 -69.65
CA ALA A 268 -71.87 35.61 -69.44
C ALA A 268 -72.34 36.92 -70.11
N GLU A 269 -71.54 37.99 -70.04
CA GLU A 269 -71.80 39.24 -70.78
C GLU A 269 -71.84 39.00 -72.30
N ALA A 270 -70.87 38.27 -72.84
CA ALA A 270 -70.81 37.96 -74.27
C ALA A 270 -71.96 37.05 -74.74
N ASP A 271 -72.36 36.08 -73.92
CA ASP A 271 -73.52 35.22 -74.19
C ASP A 271 -74.82 36.04 -74.15
N GLN A 272 -74.96 36.97 -73.21
CA GLN A 272 -76.10 37.89 -73.13
C GLN A 272 -76.18 38.84 -74.35
N ASP A 273 -75.04 39.39 -74.79
CA ASP A 273 -74.96 40.21 -75.99
C ASP A 273 -75.31 39.41 -77.25
N ALA A 274 -74.91 38.13 -77.32
CA ALA A 274 -75.25 37.23 -78.42
C ALA A 274 -76.75 36.89 -78.44
N GLU A 275 -77.39 36.68 -77.29
CA GLU A 275 -78.84 36.48 -77.18
C GLU A 275 -79.63 37.73 -77.59
N LEU A 276 -79.15 38.94 -77.27
CA LEU A 276 -79.78 40.21 -77.68
C LEU A 276 -79.71 40.47 -79.21
N MET A 277 -78.78 39.81 -79.90
CA MET A 277 -78.55 39.95 -81.34
C MET A 277 -79.29 38.90 -82.20
N GLN A 278 -79.99 37.93 -81.60
CA GLN A 278 -80.88 36.96 -82.27
C GLN A 278 -82.35 37.40 -82.25
#